data_AF-A0A3S3UVL5-F1
#
_entry.id   AF-A0A3S3UVL5-F1
#
_cell.length_a   1.000
_cell.length_b   1.000
_cell.length_c   1.000
_cell.angle_alpha   90.00
_cell.angle_beta   90.00
_cell.angle_gamma   90.00
#
_symmetry.space_group_name_H-M   'P 1'
#
loop_
_entity.id
_entity.type
_entity.pdbx_description
1 polymer ?
#
loop_
_entity_poly.entity_id
_entity_poly.type
_entity_poly.pdbx_seq_one_letter_code
_entity_poly.pdbx_strand_id
1 'polypeptide(L)'
;MAIIGGGIIGICAATLLAEAGRSVIVFDRTGVCEETSSGNAAAFAFSDVLPLAHKGMIRQLPKWLADPLGPLAIPPAYLPKLLPWLIRFWRAGAAKHYETSLATQAGMMKLAEAEWMGLLDRSGTRPMLREDGSLEFYESEAEFRASLPGWAERQRFGIGFRHVEGEEMAALQPGLSPRFVKGTFVPGWKTVADPKLLGKAVWTYAE
;
A
#
# COMPACT_ATOMS: atom_id res chain seq x y z
N MET A 1 -27.72 9.85 -1.68
CA MET A 1 -26.74 9.25 -2.61
C MET A 1 -26.62 7.76 -2.27
N ALA A 2 -26.29 6.91 -3.24
CA ALA A 2 -26.11 5.48 -3.00
C ALA A 2 -24.64 5.10 -3.25
N ILE A 3 -24.07 4.31 -2.36
CA ILE A 3 -22.74 3.70 -2.51
C ILE A 3 -22.93 2.19 -2.60
N ILE A 4 -22.29 1.57 -3.59
CA ILE A 4 -22.32 0.11 -3.78
C ILE A 4 -20.95 -0.42 -3.34
N GLY A 5 -20.94 -1.16 -2.23
CA GLY A 5 -19.75 -1.72 -1.59
C GLY A 5 -19.47 -1.06 -0.23
N GLY A 6 -19.49 -1.88 0.82
CA GLY A 6 -19.19 -1.55 2.22
C GLY A 6 -17.75 -1.89 2.63
N GLY A 7 -16.84 -2.02 1.67
CA GLY A 7 -15.40 -2.09 1.95
C GLY A 7 -14.83 -0.73 2.38
N ILE A 8 -13.57 -0.70 2.82
CA ILE A 8 -12.96 0.48 3.47
C ILE A 8 -13.07 1.76 2.64
N ILE A 9 -12.96 1.67 1.31
CA ILE A 9 -13.15 2.83 0.41
C ILE A 9 -14.57 3.36 0.45
N GLY A 10 -15.57 2.47 0.40
CA GLY A 10 -16.98 2.84 0.47
C GLY A 10 -17.35 3.44 1.82
N ILE A 11 -16.82 2.89 2.91
CA ILE A 11 -17.01 3.41 4.27
C ILE A 11 -16.39 4.79 4.44
N CYS A 12 -15.14 5.00 4.02
CA CYS A 12 -14.53 6.33 4.09
C CYS A 12 -15.29 7.34 3.23
N ALA A 13 -15.72 6.97 2.02
CA ALA A 13 -16.52 7.84 1.17
C ALA A 13 -17.88 8.17 1.80
N ALA A 14 -18.57 7.19 2.39
CA ALA A 14 -19.82 7.40 3.10
C ALA A 14 -19.64 8.36 4.28
N THR A 15 -18.58 8.16 5.06
CA THR A 15 -18.24 8.99 6.23
C THR A 15 -18.03 10.45 5.82
N LEU A 16 -17.16 10.71 4.84
CA LEU A 16 -16.87 12.07 4.38
C LEU A 16 -18.10 12.76 3.78
N LEU A 17 -18.97 12.01 3.10
CA LEU A 17 -20.23 12.55 2.58
C LEU A 17 -21.23 12.86 3.70
N ALA A 18 -21.32 12.00 4.72
CA ALA A 18 -22.16 12.22 5.89
C ALA A 18 -21.69 13.46 6.68
N GLU A 19 -20.38 13.62 6.90
CA GLU A 19 -19.77 14.82 7.49
C GLU A 19 -20.10 16.10 6.69
N ALA A 20 -20.21 15.98 5.37
CA ALA A 20 -20.64 17.07 4.48
C ALA A 20 -22.17 17.32 4.48
N GLY A 21 -22.92 16.70 5.40
CA GLY A 21 -24.36 16.86 5.55
C GLY A 21 -25.18 16.16 4.46
N ARG A 22 -24.61 15.15 3.78
CA ARG A 22 -25.31 14.40 2.72
C ARG A 22 -25.90 13.11 3.28
N SER A 23 -27.15 12.83 2.92
CA SER A 23 -27.75 11.52 3.18
C SER A 23 -27.18 10.48 2.21
N VAL A 24 -26.58 9.44 2.77
CA VAL A 24 -25.93 8.34 2.04
C VAL A 24 -26.55 7.02 2.48
N ILE A 25 -26.77 6.13 1.52
CA ILE A 25 -27.15 4.73 1.77
C ILE A 25 -26.03 3.87 1.18
N VAL A 26 -25.48 2.97 1.99
CA VAL A 26 -24.48 2.00 1.58
C VAL A 26 -25.15 0.66 1.35
N PHE A 27 -25.01 0.11 0.16
CA PHE A 27 -25.46 -1.24 -0.20
C PHE A 27 -24.26 -2.16 -0.24
N ASP A 28 -24.25 -3.17 0.62
CA ASP A 28 -23.27 -4.24 0.58
C ASP A 28 -23.96 -5.61 0.69
N ARG A 29 -23.37 -6.62 0.06
CA ARG A 29 -23.94 -7.97 0.01
C ARG A 29 -23.63 -8.79 1.28
N THR A 30 -22.46 -8.59 1.87
CA THR A 30 -21.93 -9.44 2.95
C THR A 30 -21.80 -8.68 4.26
N GLY A 31 -21.62 -7.36 4.20
CA GLY A 31 -21.56 -6.46 5.35
C GLY A 31 -20.34 -5.54 5.32
N VAL A 32 -20.26 -4.66 6.31
CA VAL A 32 -19.20 -3.67 6.41
C VAL A 32 -17.84 -4.33 6.61
N CYS A 33 -16.94 -4.08 5.68
CA CYS A 33 -15.55 -4.55 5.66
C CYS A 33 -15.40 -6.08 5.77
N GLU A 34 -16.34 -6.86 5.22
CA GLU A 34 -16.33 -8.32 5.34
C GLU A 34 -15.42 -9.03 4.31
N GLU A 35 -15.24 -8.47 3.10
CA GLU A 35 -14.44 -9.10 2.03
C GLU A 35 -12.96 -8.62 2.06
N THR A 36 -12.38 -8.11 0.96
CA THR A 36 -10.94 -7.75 0.87
C THR A 36 -10.45 -6.79 1.97
N SER A 37 -11.35 -5.99 2.54
CA SER A 37 -11.03 -5.09 3.65
C SER A 37 -10.76 -5.82 4.97
N SER A 38 -11.23 -7.06 5.16
CA SER A 38 -10.95 -7.84 6.37
C SER A 38 -9.62 -8.59 6.33
N GLY A 39 -9.17 -9.03 5.15
CA GLY A 39 -8.02 -9.93 5.00
C GLY A 39 -6.75 -9.27 4.45
N ASN A 40 -6.66 -7.95 4.42
CA ASN A 40 -5.44 -7.26 3.97
C ASN A 40 -4.37 -7.20 5.08
N ALA A 41 -3.16 -6.77 4.73
CA ALA A 41 -2.01 -6.70 5.64
C ALA A 41 -2.09 -5.59 6.71
N ALA A 42 -3.21 -4.85 6.78
CA ALA A 42 -3.49 -3.83 7.78
C ALA A 42 -2.47 -2.67 7.81
N ALA A 43 -1.81 -2.40 6.69
CA ALA A 43 -0.75 -1.42 6.58
C ALA A 43 -1.18 -0.16 5.82
N PHE A 44 -0.78 0.99 6.33
CA PHE A 44 -0.88 2.27 5.64
C PHE A 44 0.44 2.56 4.93
N ALA A 45 0.52 2.15 3.67
CA ALA A 45 1.72 2.24 2.85
C ALA A 45 1.98 3.65 2.28
N PHE A 46 1.88 4.71 3.10
CA PHE A 46 2.07 6.10 2.67
C PHE A 46 3.49 6.36 2.12
N SER A 47 4.47 5.58 2.55
CA SER A 47 5.85 5.62 2.05
C SER A 47 6.06 4.94 0.69
N ASP A 48 5.05 4.24 0.15
CA ASP A 48 5.13 3.57 -1.14
C ASP A 48 4.66 4.49 -2.27
N VAL A 49 5.60 5.36 -2.66
CA VAL A 49 5.39 6.36 -3.70
C VAL A 49 5.85 5.92 -5.09
N LEU A 50 6.56 4.79 -5.18
CA LEU A 50 7.11 4.32 -6.46
C LEU A 50 5.99 3.84 -7.40
N PRO A 51 6.00 4.26 -8.68
CA PRO A 51 4.99 3.83 -9.65
C PRO A 51 4.98 2.30 -9.84
N LEU A 52 3.79 1.71 -9.71
CA LEU A 52 3.55 0.30 -10.00
C LEU A 52 4.00 -0.07 -11.42
N ALA A 53 3.61 0.73 -12.41
CA ALA A 53 4.06 0.56 -13.79
C ALA A 53 5.38 1.29 -14.01
N HIS A 54 6.49 0.54 -14.04
CA HIS A 54 7.78 1.08 -14.46
C HIS A 54 8.50 0.08 -15.38
N LYS A 55 9.37 0.59 -16.26
CA LYS A 55 10.02 -0.21 -17.32
C LYS A 55 10.78 -1.44 -16.79
N GLY A 56 11.33 -1.37 -15.58
CA GLY A 56 12.05 -2.48 -14.93
C GLY A 56 11.18 -3.71 -14.68
N MET A 57 9.91 -3.50 -14.34
CA MET A 57 8.94 -4.57 -14.05
C MET A 57 8.67 -5.48 -15.26
N ILE A 58 8.68 -4.94 -16.48
CA ILE A 58 8.39 -5.71 -17.71
C ILE A 58 9.46 -6.78 -17.93
N ARG A 59 10.71 -6.53 -17.53
CA ARG A 59 11.79 -7.51 -17.66
C ARG A 59 11.60 -8.71 -16.75
N GLN A 60 10.87 -8.54 -15.64
CA GLN A 60 10.55 -9.64 -14.72
C GLN A 60 9.27 -10.39 -15.10
N LEU A 61 8.41 -9.81 -15.94
CA LEU A 61 7.11 -10.36 -16.32
C LEU A 61 7.18 -11.79 -16.88
N PRO A 62 8.09 -12.14 -17.81
CA PRO A 62 8.18 -13.52 -18.32
C PRO A 62 8.56 -14.52 -17.22
N LYS A 63 9.44 -14.12 -16.30
CA LYS A 63 9.84 -14.94 -15.16
C LYS A 63 8.67 -15.14 -14.20
N TRP A 64 7.91 -14.09 -13.89
CA TRP A 64 6.75 -14.17 -13.01
C TRP A 64 5.61 -15.01 -13.59
N LEU A 65 5.34 -14.90 -14.89
CA LEU A 65 4.29 -15.70 -15.55
C LEU A 65 4.68 -17.18 -15.69
N ALA A 66 5.97 -17.49 -15.74
CA ALA A 66 6.48 -18.87 -15.79
C ALA A 66 6.59 -19.51 -14.40
N ASP A 67 6.60 -18.70 -13.34
CA ASP A 67 6.64 -19.17 -11.97
C ASP A 67 5.22 -19.42 -11.45
N PRO A 68 4.82 -20.68 -11.17
CA PRO A 68 3.48 -20.98 -10.64
C PRO A 68 3.24 -20.40 -9.24
N LEU A 69 4.30 -20.01 -8.52
CA LEU A 69 4.25 -19.26 -7.27
C LEU A 69 4.63 -17.78 -7.46
N GLY A 70 4.78 -17.34 -8.71
CA GLY A 70 5.12 -15.98 -9.05
C GLY A 70 4.00 -15.00 -8.70
N PRO A 71 4.32 -13.70 -8.56
CA PRO A 71 3.35 -12.68 -8.15
C PRO A 71 2.30 -12.35 -9.21
N LEU A 72 2.37 -12.97 -10.40
CA LEU A 72 1.46 -12.72 -11.51
C LEU A 72 1.01 -14.02 -12.17
N ALA A 73 -0.27 -14.35 -12.03
CA ALA A 73 -0.91 -15.45 -12.74
C ALA A 73 -1.98 -14.91 -13.70
N ILE A 74 -1.82 -15.16 -15.00
CA ILE A 74 -2.82 -14.80 -16.01
C ILE A 74 -3.30 -16.09 -16.67
N PRO A 75 -4.55 -16.53 -16.46
CA PRO A 75 -5.10 -17.67 -17.17
C PRO A 75 -5.01 -17.44 -18.69
N PRO A 76 -4.43 -18.37 -19.49
CA PRO A 76 -4.25 -18.16 -20.93
C PRO A 76 -5.56 -17.85 -21.66
N ALA A 77 -6.67 -18.45 -21.23
CA ALA A 77 -8.01 -18.19 -21.79
C ALA A 77 -8.52 -16.76 -21.55
N TYR A 78 -8.02 -16.06 -20.51
CA TYR A 78 -8.40 -14.69 -20.20
C TYR A 78 -7.48 -13.65 -20.88
N LEU A 79 -6.30 -14.07 -21.33
CA LEU A 79 -5.29 -13.18 -21.89
C LEU A 79 -5.81 -12.30 -23.05
N PRO A 80 -6.59 -12.80 -24.03
CA PRO A 80 -7.10 -11.93 -25.11
C PRO A 80 -8.00 -10.79 -24.62
N LYS A 81 -8.75 -11.02 -23.53
CA LYS A 81 -9.61 -10.00 -22.91
C LYS A 81 -8.79 -8.98 -22.13
N LEU A 82 -7.71 -9.40 -21.49
CA LEU A 82 -6.83 -8.57 -20.67
C LEU A 82 -5.81 -7.78 -21.50
N LEU A 83 -5.45 -8.28 -22.69
CA LEU A 83 -4.39 -7.73 -23.54
C LEU A 83 -4.52 -6.23 -23.86
N PRO A 84 -5.71 -5.68 -24.22
CA PRO A 84 -5.83 -4.24 -24.49
C PRO A 84 -5.49 -3.40 -23.25
N TRP A 85 -5.85 -3.86 -22.06
CA TRP A 85 -5.51 -3.20 -20.81
C TRP A 85 -4.01 -3.32 -20.50
N LEU A 86 -3.39 -4.50 -20.71
CA LEU A 86 -1.95 -4.68 -20.54
C LEU A 86 -1.13 -3.74 -21.43
N ILE A 87 -1.57 -3.52 -22.67
CA ILE A 87 -0.91 -2.57 -23.58
C ILE A 87 -1.01 -1.14 -23.04
N ARG A 88 -2.16 -0.74 -22.50
CA ARG A 88 -2.35 0.58 -21.89
C ARG A 88 -1.50 0.74 -20.63
N PHE A 89 -1.48 -0.28 -19.78
CA PHE A 89 -0.66 -0.33 -18.56
C PHE A 89 0.83 -0.23 -18.89
N TRP A 90 1.29 -0.96 -19.91
CA TRP A 90 2.66 -0.88 -20.42
C TRP A 90 3.02 0.52 -20.92
N ARG A 91 2.14 1.14 -21.72
CA ARG A 91 2.35 2.51 -22.23
C ARG A 91 2.37 3.55 -21.09
N ALA A 92 1.58 3.35 -20.04
CA ALA A 92 1.58 4.22 -18.87
C ALA A 92 2.91 4.16 -18.10
N GLY A 93 3.59 3.01 -18.11
CA GLY A 93 4.93 2.82 -17.52
C GLY A 93 6.09 3.38 -18.35
N ALA A 94 5.83 4.15 -19.41
CA ALA A 94 6.88 4.76 -20.21
C ALA A 94 7.72 5.75 -19.37
N ALA A 95 9.04 5.75 -19.59
CA ALA A 95 9.98 6.59 -18.82
C ALA A 95 9.61 8.09 -18.83
N LYS A 96 9.02 8.59 -19.93
CA LYS A 96 8.53 9.97 -20.04
C LYS A 96 7.44 10.34 -19.02
N HIS A 97 6.73 9.36 -18.47
CA HIS A 97 5.68 9.55 -17.48
C HIS A 97 6.18 9.30 -16.05
N TYR A 98 7.40 8.78 -15.87
CA TYR A 98 7.88 8.29 -14.59
C TYR A 98 7.88 9.39 -13.52
N GLU A 99 8.53 10.53 -13.77
CA GLU A 99 8.60 11.64 -12.82
C GLU A 99 7.21 12.20 -12.48
N THR A 100 6.34 12.37 -13.48
CA THR A 100 4.97 12.85 -13.24
C THR A 100 4.16 11.86 -12.41
N SER A 101 4.24 10.56 -12.72
CA SER A 101 3.55 9.50 -11.97
C SER A 101 4.05 9.42 -10.53
N LEU A 102 5.37 9.48 -10.33
CA LEU A 102 6.00 9.46 -9.01
C LEU A 102 5.59 10.68 -8.17
N ALA A 103 5.67 11.89 -8.73
CA ALA A 103 5.26 13.11 -8.03
C ALA A 103 3.75 13.11 -7.70
N THR A 104 2.91 12.63 -8.62
CA THR A 104 1.46 12.51 -8.39
C THR A 104 1.17 11.49 -7.29
N GLN A 105 1.79 10.32 -7.34
CA GLN A 105 1.63 9.28 -6.33
C GLN A 105 2.07 9.77 -4.96
N ALA A 106 3.23 10.44 -4.87
CA ALA A 106 3.70 11.03 -3.61
C ALA A 106 2.72 12.08 -3.06
N GLY A 107 2.18 12.94 -3.91
CA GLY A 107 1.15 13.91 -3.53
C GLY A 107 -0.13 13.23 -3.02
N MET A 108 -0.58 12.17 -3.69
CA MET A 108 -1.75 11.38 -3.27
C MET A 108 -1.51 10.68 -1.94
N MET A 109 -0.32 10.10 -1.71
CA MET A 109 0.01 9.45 -0.44
C MET A 109 0.09 10.45 0.72
N LYS A 110 0.65 11.64 0.49
CA LYS A 110 0.65 12.71 1.49
C LYS A 110 -0.76 13.18 1.86
N LEU A 111 -1.64 13.33 0.86
CA LEU A 111 -3.04 13.65 1.10
C LEU A 111 -3.73 12.51 1.86
N ALA A 112 -3.54 11.27 1.41
CA ALA A 112 -4.14 10.10 2.05
C ALA A 112 -3.72 9.98 3.52
N GLU A 113 -2.46 10.24 3.85
CA GLU A 113 -1.98 10.26 5.23
C GLU A 113 -2.70 11.32 6.06
N ALA A 114 -2.75 12.56 5.58
CA ALA A 114 -3.42 13.65 6.29
C ALA A 114 -4.92 13.36 6.54
N GLU A 115 -5.64 12.89 5.51
CA GLU A 115 -7.06 12.57 5.60
C GLU A 115 -7.32 11.38 6.51
N TRP A 116 -6.48 10.34 6.45
CA TRP A 116 -6.59 9.20 7.37
C TRP A 116 -6.34 9.62 8.81
N MET A 117 -5.28 10.36 9.10
CA MET A 117 -4.99 10.80 10.46
C MET A 117 -6.14 11.65 11.00
N GLY A 118 -6.65 12.59 10.21
CA GLY A 118 -7.81 13.40 10.58
C GLY A 118 -9.07 12.57 10.82
N LEU A 119 -9.34 11.56 9.98
CA LEU A 119 -10.48 10.67 10.15
C LEU A 119 -10.35 9.81 11.41
N LEU A 120 -9.17 9.27 11.69
CA LEU A 120 -8.91 8.49 12.90
C LEU A 120 -9.13 9.32 14.17
N ASP A 121 -8.71 10.59 14.14
CA ASP A 121 -8.90 11.50 15.26
C ASP A 121 -10.39 11.83 15.47
N ARG A 122 -11.13 12.15 14.39
CA ARG A 122 -12.57 12.48 14.47
C ARG A 122 -13.46 11.29 14.85
N SER A 123 -13.13 10.10 14.35
CA SER A 123 -13.87 8.87 14.66
C SER A 123 -13.47 8.25 16.01
N GLY A 124 -12.49 8.82 16.71
CA GLY A 124 -11.98 8.26 17.98
C GLY A 124 -11.23 6.93 17.81
N THR A 125 -10.83 6.58 16.60
CA THR A 125 -10.16 5.31 16.27
C THR A 125 -8.63 5.42 16.25
N ARG A 126 -8.06 6.60 16.55
CA ARG A 126 -6.61 6.80 16.67
C ARG A 126 -5.88 5.77 17.54
N PRO A 127 -6.43 5.29 18.68
CA PRO A 127 -5.78 4.25 19.50
C PRO A 127 -5.60 2.88 18.81
N MET A 128 -6.28 2.65 17.67
CA MET A 128 -6.13 1.42 16.88
C MET A 128 -4.88 1.43 15.98
N LEU A 129 -4.29 2.62 15.78
CA LEU A 129 -3.10 2.83 14.97
C LEU A 129 -1.85 2.41 15.73
N ARG A 130 -0.92 1.76 15.04
CA ARG A 130 0.43 1.45 15.49
C ARG A 130 1.42 2.15 14.58
N GLU A 131 2.44 2.76 15.18
CA GLU A 131 3.48 3.52 14.48
C GLU A 131 4.86 2.94 14.83
N ASP A 132 4.96 1.60 14.77
CA ASP A 132 6.18 0.84 15.10
C ASP A 132 7.19 0.79 13.94
N GLY A 133 6.85 1.38 12.80
CA GLY A 133 7.64 1.34 11.57
C GLY A 133 7.55 0.02 10.80
N SER A 134 8.36 -0.10 9.75
CA SER A 134 8.55 -1.33 8.98
C SER A 134 10.01 -1.57 8.67
N LEU A 135 10.40 -2.84 8.54
CA LEU A 135 11.77 -3.24 8.23
C LEU A 135 11.73 -4.13 6.98
N GLU A 136 12.28 -3.63 5.87
CA GLU A 136 12.48 -4.40 4.65
C GLU A 136 13.82 -5.13 4.74
N PHE A 137 13.86 -6.43 4.44
CA PHE A 137 15.07 -7.25 4.52
C PHE A 137 15.62 -7.60 3.15
N TYR A 138 16.94 -7.73 3.06
CA TYR A 138 17.64 -8.19 1.86
C TYR A 138 18.53 -9.38 2.19
N GLU A 139 18.48 -10.41 1.35
CA GLU A 139 19.27 -11.64 1.53
C GLU A 139 20.67 -11.52 0.89
N SER A 140 20.91 -10.47 0.10
CA SER A 140 22.23 -10.21 -0.49
C SER A 140 22.55 -8.72 -0.62
N GLU A 141 23.84 -8.42 -0.63
CA GLU A 141 24.36 -7.07 -0.94
C GLU A 141 23.95 -6.61 -2.35
N ALA A 142 23.80 -7.53 -3.30
CA ALA A 142 23.35 -7.22 -4.65
C ALA A 142 21.88 -6.76 -4.67
N GLU A 143 21.02 -7.44 -3.92
CA GLU A 143 19.61 -7.08 -3.76
C GLU A 143 19.47 -5.71 -3.07
N PHE A 144 20.21 -5.49 -1.99
CA PHE A 144 20.27 -4.20 -1.30
C PHE A 144 20.70 -3.07 -2.25
N ARG A 145 21.79 -3.24 -2.99
CA ARG A 145 22.25 -2.24 -3.97
C ARG A 145 21.23 -1.96 -5.06
N ALA A 146 20.48 -2.97 -5.48
CA ALA A 146 19.42 -2.82 -6.47
C ALA A 146 18.21 -2.02 -5.93
N SER A 147 17.98 -1.98 -4.62
CA SER A 147 16.90 -1.21 -4.00
C SER A 147 17.24 0.27 -3.78
N LEU A 148 18.54 0.61 -3.67
CA LEU A 148 19.02 1.98 -3.37
C LEU A 148 18.43 3.08 -4.27
N PRO A 149 18.29 2.91 -5.60
CA PRO A 149 17.64 3.95 -6.43
C PRO A 149 16.20 4.23 -5.99
N GLY A 150 15.44 3.19 -5.62
CA GLY A 150 14.08 3.35 -5.11
C GLY A 150 14.01 4.06 -3.76
N TRP A 151 15.01 3.86 -2.90
CA TRP A 151 15.13 4.59 -1.64
C TRP A 151 15.54 6.05 -1.84
N ALA A 152 16.43 6.33 -2.78
CA ALA A 152 16.78 7.71 -3.17
C ALA A 152 15.54 8.48 -3.66
N GLU A 153 14.68 7.84 -4.46
CA GLU A 153 13.41 8.44 -4.90
C GLU A 153 12.47 8.69 -3.72
N ARG A 154 12.31 7.74 -2.80
CA ARG A 154 11.53 7.93 -1.56
C ARG A 154 12.07 9.11 -0.74
N GLN A 155 13.39 9.24 -0.63
CA GLN A 155 14.04 10.35 0.06
C GLN A 155 13.71 11.71 -0.55
N ARG A 156 13.68 11.81 -1.89
CA ARG A 156 13.32 13.04 -2.62
C ARG A 156 11.93 13.56 -2.24
N PHE A 157 11.02 12.66 -1.85
CA PHE A 157 9.66 12.99 -1.39
C PHE A 157 9.52 13.07 0.14
N GLY A 158 10.65 13.09 0.87
CA GLY A 158 10.66 13.28 2.32
C GLY A 158 10.31 12.02 3.13
N ILE A 159 10.30 10.84 2.50
CA ILE A 159 10.13 9.58 3.22
C ILE A 159 11.41 9.29 4.00
N GLY A 160 11.31 9.31 5.33
CA GLY A 160 12.41 8.97 6.22
C GLY A 160 12.66 7.46 6.26
N PHE A 161 13.92 7.06 6.13
CA PHE A 161 14.35 5.67 6.30
C PHE A 161 15.80 5.61 6.80
N ARG A 162 16.22 4.44 7.27
CA ARG A 162 17.60 4.15 7.66
C ARG A 162 17.97 2.75 7.18
N HIS A 163 19.10 2.63 6.48
CA HIS A 163 19.67 1.32 6.18
C HIS A 163 20.38 0.80 7.43
N VAL A 164 20.15 -0.47 7.76
CA VAL A 164 20.62 -1.12 8.98
C VAL A 164 21.24 -2.46 8.65
N GLU A 165 22.14 -2.93 9.51
CA GLU A 165 22.77 -4.25 9.39
C GLU A 165 23.22 -4.77 10.76
N GLY A 166 23.57 -6.05 10.82
CA GLY A 166 24.16 -6.66 12.02
C GLY A 166 23.35 -6.43 13.29
N GLU A 167 24.00 -5.89 14.33
CA GLU A 167 23.41 -5.65 15.65
C GLU A 167 22.24 -4.67 15.62
N GLU A 168 22.28 -3.65 14.76
CA GLU A 168 21.19 -2.67 14.68
C GLU A 168 19.91 -3.31 14.14
N MET A 169 20.04 -4.19 13.14
CA MET A 169 18.91 -4.94 12.60
C MET A 169 18.34 -5.93 13.65
N ALA A 170 19.22 -6.58 14.42
CA ALA A 170 18.81 -7.49 15.50
C ALA A 170 18.15 -6.75 16.68
N ALA A 171 18.55 -5.50 16.94
CA ALA A 171 17.93 -4.65 17.94
C ALA A 171 16.51 -4.22 17.54
N LEU A 172 16.28 -3.96 16.24
CA LEU A 172 14.95 -3.63 15.71
C LEU A 172 14.03 -4.84 15.68
N GLN A 173 14.52 -6.01 15.28
CA GLN A 173 13.76 -7.25 15.27
C GLN A 173 14.62 -8.42 15.79
N PRO A 174 14.45 -8.81 17.05
CA PRO A 174 15.13 -9.98 17.62
C PRO A 174 14.70 -11.28 16.93
N GLY A 175 15.63 -12.24 16.84
CA GLY A 175 15.35 -13.57 16.30
C GLY A 175 15.39 -13.67 14.77
N LEU A 176 15.95 -12.68 14.08
CA LEU A 176 16.13 -12.73 12.62
C LEU A 176 17.09 -13.84 12.19
N SER A 177 16.78 -14.42 11.04
CA SER A 177 17.65 -15.40 10.39
C SER A 177 18.94 -14.72 9.91
N PRO A 178 20.11 -15.35 10.05
CA PRO A 178 21.37 -14.81 9.56
C PRO A 178 21.46 -14.73 8.03
N ARG A 179 20.43 -15.22 7.30
CA ARG A 179 20.34 -15.06 5.84
C ARG A 179 20.18 -13.60 5.41
N PHE A 180 19.60 -12.76 6.27
CA PHE A 180 19.39 -11.35 5.95
C PHE A 180 20.67 -10.60 6.26
N VAL A 181 21.23 -9.97 5.24
CA VAL A 181 22.54 -9.30 5.34
C VAL A 181 22.39 -7.79 5.51
N LYS A 182 21.26 -7.22 5.09
CA LYS A 182 20.93 -5.80 5.16
C LYS A 182 19.43 -5.64 5.42
N GLY A 183 19.05 -4.50 5.99
CA GLY A 183 17.66 -4.07 6.03
C GLY A 183 17.51 -2.58 5.82
N THR A 184 16.29 -2.14 5.52
CA THR A 184 15.90 -0.72 5.51
C THR A 184 14.70 -0.52 6.43
N PHE A 185 14.90 0.29 7.48
CA PHE A 185 13.87 0.65 8.44
C PHE A 185 13.16 1.94 8.05
N VAL A 186 11.83 1.91 7.99
CA VAL A 186 10.95 3.06 7.74
C VAL A 186 10.18 3.38 9.02
N PRO A 187 10.62 4.36 9.82
CA PRO A 187 9.97 4.70 11.09
C PRO A 187 8.54 5.23 10.90
N GLY A 188 8.25 5.89 9.76
CA GLY A 188 6.94 6.49 9.50
C GLY A 188 5.84 5.51 9.09
N TRP A 189 6.15 4.22 8.93
CA TRP A 189 5.18 3.20 8.53
C TRP A 189 4.16 2.96 9.64
N LYS A 190 2.88 2.85 9.23
CA LYS A 190 1.76 2.72 10.16
C LYS A 190 0.97 1.47 9.85
N THR A 191 0.45 0.83 10.88
CA THR A 191 -0.42 -0.33 10.76
C THR A 191 -1.60 -0.22 11.73
N VAL A 192 -2.59 -1.08 11.56
CA VAL A 192 -3.61 -1.35 12.59
C VAL A 192 -3.59 -2.83 12.93
N ALA A 193 -4.01 -3.18 14.13
CA ALA A 193 -4.02 -4.59 14.57
C ALA A 193 -5.04 -5.43 13.78
N ASP A 194 -6.19 -4.85 13.43
CA ASP A 194 -7.24 -5.52 12.67
C ASP A 194 -7.92 -4.52 11.72
N PRO A 195 -7.79 -4.70 10.39
CA PRO A 195 -8.34 -3.77 9.42
C PRO A 195 -9.86 -3.84 9.31
N LYS A 196 -10.47 -4.99 9.65
CA LYS A 196 -11.93 -5.15 9.71
C LYS A 196 -12.51 -4.37 10.87
N LEU A 197 -11.91 -4.51 12.06
CA LEU A 197 -12.35 -3.78 13.24
C LEU A 197 -12.21 -2.27 13.05
N LEU A 198 -11.11 -1.82 12.43
CA LEU A 198 -10.96 -0.40 12.09
C LEU A 198 -12.10 0.07 11.19
N GLY A 199 -12.34 -0.63 10.07
CA GLY A 199 -13.37 -0.24 9.12
C GLY A 199 -14.78 -0.20 9.74
N LYS A 200 -15.09 -1.15 10.62
CA LYS A 200 -16.35 -1.15 11.37
C LYS A 200 -16.46 0.00 12.36
N ALA A 201 -15.38 0.32 13.07
CA ALA A 201 -15.36 1.44 14.01
C ALA A 201 -15.53 2.79 13.30
N VAL A 202 -14.90 2.96 12.12
CA VAL A 202 -15.12 4.14 11.26
C VAL A 202 -16.57 4.20 10.78
N TRP A 203 -17.17 3.07 10.41
CA TRP A 203 -18.58 3.03 10.02
C TRP A 203 -19.52 3.45 11.16
N THR A 204 -19.28 2.99 12.40
CA THR A 204 -20.07 3.40 13.57
C THR A 204 -20.04 4.91 13.82
N TYR A 205 -18.98 5.60 13.40
CA TYR A 205 -18.90 7.06 13.45
C TYR A 205 -19.73 7.75 12.35
N ALA A 206 -19.89 7.10 11.20
CA ALA A 206 -20.59 7.64 10.04
C ALA A 206 -22.13 7.50 10.11
N GLU A 207 -22.61 6.61 10.97
CA GLU A 207 -24.03 6.31 11.23
C GLU A 207 -24.64 7.24 12.28
#